data_AF-A0A8X7NZ49-F1
#
_entry.id   AF-A0A8X7NZ49-F1
#
_cell.length_a   1.000
_cell.length_b   1.000
_cell.length_c   1.000
_cell.angle_alpha   90.00
_cell.angle_beta   90.00
_cell.angle_gamma   90.00
#
_symmetry.space_group_name_H-M   'P 1'
#
loop_
_entity.id
_entity.type
_entity.pdbx_description
1 polymer ?
#
loop_
_entity_poly.entity_id
_entity_poly.type
_entity_poly.pdbx_seq_one_letter_code
_entity_poly.pdbx_strand_id
1 'polypeptide(L)'
;SSERRMKVNVGVISPYKGQVRAIQERVSSLPSGQLLTLNVRSVDGFQGGEEDIIIISTVRSNGNGKVGFLSNRQRANVALTRARHCLWVVGNETTLALSGSIWGKLISEARSRGCFFEAADEKNLRDAMNDALLEDVSSSFGTLSIGRNRGRGGW
;
A
#
# COMPACT_ATOMS: atom_id res chain seq x y z
N SER A 1 22.50 13.99 26.88
CA SER A 1 22.29 14.31 25.46
C SER A 1 21.04 13.58 25.02
N SER A 2 19.93 14.28 24.80
CA SER A 2 18.68 13.65 24.35
C SER A 2 18.75 13.49 22.82
N GLU A 3 18.83 12.25 22.34
CA GLU A 3 18.63 11.98 20.93
C GLU A 3 17.23 12.47 20.54
N ARG A 4 17.14 13.50 19.68
CA ARG A 4 15.90 13.84 19.00
C ARG A 4 15.55 12.66 18.08
N ARG A 5 14.67 11.79 18.54
CA ARG A 5 14.02 10.80 17.68
C ARG A 5 13.19 11.55 16.63
N MET A 6 13.70 11.63 15.41
CA MET A 6 12.98 12.24 14.30
C MET A 6 11.81 11.34 13.91
N LYS A 7 10.63 11.96 13.77
CA LYS A 7 9.42 11.28 13.33
C LYS A 7 9.48 11.15 11.81
N VAL A 8 9.38 9.93 11.29
CA VAL A 8 9.40 9.66 9.85
C VAL A 8 7.98 9.80 9.30
N ASN A 9 7.80 10.59 8.25
CA ASN A 9 6.51 10.72 7.59
C ASN A 9 6.40 9.81 6.37
N VAL A 10 5.36 8.97 6.36
CA VAL A 10 5.12 7.99 5.30
C VAL A 10 3.79 8.30 4.61
N GLY A 11 3.86 8.57 3.32
CA GLY A 11 2.68 8.71 2.47
C GLY A 11 2.35 7.41 1.74
N VAL A 12 1.08 7.01 1.75
CA VAL A 12 0.57 5.92 0.91
C VAL A 12 -0.35 6.51 -0.15
N ILE A 13 0.02 6.33 -1.41
CA ILE A 13 -0.70 6.86 -2.56
C ILE A 13 -1.39 5.73 -3.31
N SER A 14 -2.67 5.90 -3.62
CA SER A 14 -3.37 5.01 -4.57
C SER A 14 -4.26 5.81 -5.52
N PRO A 15 -4.33 5.45 -6.82
CA PRO A 15 -5.20 6.12 -7.77
C PRO A 15 -6.69 5.75 -7.59
N TYR A 16 -7.00 4.76 -6.74
CA TYR A 16 -8.36 4.26 -6.53
C TYR A 16 -8.85 4.59 -5.12
N LYS A 17 -9.95 5.36 -5.02
CA LYS A 17 -10.54 5.75 -3.72
C LYS A 17 -10.93 4.55 -2.84
N GLY A 18 -11.42 3.46 -3.45
CA GLY A 18 -11.73 2.22 -2.73
C GLY A 18 -10.50 1.63 -2.03
N GLN A 19 -9.35 1.64 -2.71
CA GLN A 19 -8.09 1.19 -2.11
C GLN A 19 -7.60 2.13 -1.01
N VAL A 20 -7.71 3.45 -1.21
CA VAL A 20 -7.36 4.44 -0.17
C VAL A 20 -8.15 4.14 1.11
N ARG A 21 -9.47 3.94 0.98
CA ARG A 21 -10.34 3.61 2.12
C ARG A 21 -9.96 2.27 2.77
N ALA A 22 -9.75 1.22 1.98
CA ALA A 22 -9.38 -0.09 2.50
C ALA A 22 -8.05 -0.05 3.29
N ILE A 23 -7.05 0.67 2.77
CA ILE A 23 -5.77 0.86 3.48
C ILE A 23 -5.99 1.67 4.76
N GLN A 24 -6.73 2.78 4.71
CA GLN A 24 -7.05 3.60 5.89
C GLN A 24 -7.73 2.78 6.98
N GLU A 25 -8.72 1.97 6.63
CA GLU A 25 -9.43 1.09 7.57
C GLU A 25 -8.45 0.09 8.21
N ARG A 26 -7.59 -0.56 7.42
CA ARG A 26 -6.63 -1.54 7.95
C ARG A 26 -5.60 -0.90 8.87
N VAL A 27 -5.04 0.24 8.49
CA VAL A 27 -3.97 0.91 9.25
C VAL A 27 -4.50 1.72 10.44
N SER A 28 -5.79 2.08 10.46
CA SER A 28 -6.41 2.76 11.62
C SER A 28 -6.39 1.93 12.90
N SER A 29 -6.32 0.60 12.76
CA SER A 29 -6.22 -0.35 13.87
C SER A 29 -4.80 -0.48 14.43
N LEU A 30 -3.79 0.04 13.71
CA LEU A 30 -2.40 -0.07 14.14
C LEU A 30 -2.14 0.92 15.28
N PRO A 31 -1.45 0.49 16.36
CA PRO A 31 -1.06 1.40 17.41
C PRO A 31 -0.20 2.52 16.82
N SER A 32 -0.58 3.77 17.11
CA SER A 32 0.15 4.93 16.62
C SER A 32 1.57 4.92 17.19
N GLY A 33 2.53 4.49 16.38
CA GLY A 33 3.94 4.50 16.74
C GLY A 33 4.41 5.93 16.99
N GLN A 34 5.09 6.16 18.11
CA GLN A 34 5.64 7.50 18.44
C GLN A 34 6.63 8.02 17.37
N LEU A 35 7.12 7.14 16.50
CA LEU A 35 8.19 7.40 15.53
C LEU A 35 7.73 7.62 14.09
N LEU A 36 6.45 7.39 13.76
CA LEU A 36 6.01 7.32 12.38
C LEU A 36 4.63 7.96 12.20
N THR A 37 4.44 8.78 11.16
CA THR A 37 3.12 9.27 10.73
C THR A 37 2.74 8.62 9.41
N LEU A 38 1.47 8.25 9.27
CA LEU A 38 0.96 7.62 8.06
C LEU A 38 -0.13 8.47 7.42
N ASN A 39 0.10 8.87 6.16
CA ASN A 39 -0.83 9.67 5.37
C ASN A 39 -1.29 8.88 4.15
N VAL A 40 -2.49 8.31 4.21
CA VAL A 40 -3.05 7.53 3.10
C VAL A 40 -4.02 8.40 2.29
N ARG A 41 -3.71 8.69 1.02
CA ARG A 41 -4.56 9.55 0.17
C ARG A 41 -4.50 9.13 -1.30
N SER A 42 -5.38 9.73 -2.11
CA SER A 42 -5.30 9.61 -3.57
C SER A 42 -4.19 10.49 -4.15
N VAL A 43 -3.82 10.25 -5.41
CA VAL A 43 -2.84 11.09 -6.14
C VAL A 43 -3.22 12.57 -6.09
N ASP A 44 -4.49 12.88 -6.37
CA ASP A 44 -4.99 14.27 -6.37
C ASP A 44 -4.96 14.88 -4.94
N GLY A 45 -5.07 14.06 -3.89
CA GLY A 45 -4.97 14.50 -2.49
C GLY A 45 -3.54 14.77 -2.00
N PHE A 46 -2.53 14.52 -2.84
CA PHE A 46 -1.11 14.77 -2.59
C PHE A 46 -0.55 15.98 -3.34
N GLN A 47 -1.39 16.78 -3.98
CA GLN A 47 -0.93 17.94 -4.74
C GLN A 47 -0.27 18.98 -3.81
N GLY A 48 1.04 19.18 -3.95
CA GLY A 48 1.82 20.16 -3.18
C GLY A 48 2.41 19.67 -1.85
N GLY A 49 2.16 18.42 -1.44
CA GLY A 49 2.79 17.81 -0.26
C GLY A 49 3.95 16.89 -0.66
N GLU A 50 4.91 16.68 0.22
CA GLU A 50 5.97 15.67 0.11
C GLU A 50 6.05 14.89 1.42
N GLU A 51 6.50 13.64 1.36
CA GLU A 51 6.71 12.80 2.53
C GLU A 51 8.12 12.20 2.48
N ASP A 52 8.65 11.82 3.64
CA ASP A 52 10.00 11.25 3.74
C ASP A 52 10.08 9.93 2.96
N ILE A 53 9.02 9.12 3.07
CA ILE A 53 8.83 7.87 2.31
C ILE A 53 7.47 7.90 1.62
N ILE A 54 7.41 7.48 0.36
CA ILE A 54 6.16 7.24 -0.37
C ILE A 54 6.04 5.77 -0.75
N ILE A 55 4.85 5.21 -0.54
CA ILE A 55 4.45 3.90 -1.03
C ILE A 55 3.30 4.10 -2.02
N ILE A 56 3.48 3.69 -3.27
CA ILE A 56 2.45 3.74 -4.30
C ILE A 56 1.82 2.35 -4.45
N SER A 57 0.53 2.24 -4.16
CA SER A 57 -0.27 1.05 -4.49
C SER A 57 -0.88 1.23 -5.88
N THR A 58 -0.46 0.41 -6.85
CA THR A 58 -0.95 0.49 -8.23
C THR A 58 -2.30 -0.21 -8.44
N VAL A 59 -2.69 -1.13 -7.54
CA VAL A 59 -3.98 -1.84 -7.48
C VAL A 59 -4.25 -2.81 -8.63
N ARG A 60 -4.02 -2.41 -9.88
CA ARG A 60 -4.41 -3.20 -11.04
C ARG A 60 -3.54 -4.45 -11.19
N SER A 61 -4.21 -5.59 -11.30
CA SER A 61 -3.62 -6.89 -11.57
C SER A 61 -4.47 -7.63 -12.60
N ASN A 62 -3.96 -7.76 -13.83
CA ASN A 62 -4.59 -8.46 -14.96
C ASN A 62 -3.56 -8.77 -16.05
N GLY A 63 -3.76 -9.86 -16.80
CA GLY A 63 -2.86 -10.27 -17.88
C GLY A 63 -2.86 -9.39 -19.13
N ASN A 64 -3.80 -8.43 -19.24
CA ASN A 64 -4.01 -7.65 -20.47
C ASN A 64 -3.37 -6.26 -20.43
N GLY A 65 -2.54 -5.97 -19.42
CA GLY A 65 -1.86 -4.68 -19.28
C GLY A 65 -2.79 -3.48 -18.99
N LYS A 66 -4.05 -3.71 -18.62
CA LYS A 66 -5.01 -2.61 -18.43
C LYS A 66 -4.77 -1.94 -17.07
N VAL A 67 -4.20 -0.74 -17.09
CA VAL A 67 -3.85 0.02 -15.86
C VAL A 67 -4.86 1.11 -15.48
N GLY A 68 -5.80 1.48 -16.35
CA GLY A 68 -6.84 2.48 -16.04
C GLY A 68 -6.25 3.83 -15.64
N PHE A 69 -6.61 4.37 -14.47
CA PHE A 69 -6.21 5.72 -14.03
C PHE A 69 -4.70 5.95 -13.96
N LEU A 70 -3.91 4.88 -13.84
CA LEU A 70 -2.44 4.92 -13.86
C LEU A 70 -1.86 5.31 -15.22
N SER A 71 -2.60 5.19 -16.32
CA SER A 71 -2.10 5.58 -17.66
C SER A 71 -1.94 7.10 -17.79
N ASN A 72 -2.55 7.89 -16.90
CA ASN A 72 -2.38 9.33 -16.89
C ASN A 72 -0.96 9.70 -16.42
N ARG A 73 -0.15 10.16 -17.37
CA ARG A 73 1.25 10.56 -17.15
C ARG A 73 1.42 11.70 -16.14
N GLN A 74 0.51 12.67 -16.10
CA GLN A 74 0.61 13.79 -15.14
C GLN A 74 0.41 13.29 -13.71
N ARG A 75 -0.57 12.41 -13.48
CA ARG A 75 -0.81 11.78 -12.17
C ARG A 75 0.34 10.87 -11.76
N ALA A 76 0.90 10.10 -12.71
CA ALA A 76 2.08 9.28 -12.44
C ALA A 76 3.27 10.16 -12.02
N ASN A 77 3.53 11.27 -12.73
CA ASN A 77 4.61 12.20 -12.38
C ASN A 77 4.42 12.78 -10.98
N VAL A 78 3.20 13.22 -10.64
CA VAL A 78 2.92 13.74 -9.30
C VAL A 78 3.27 12.69 -8.25
N ALA A 79 2.73 11.47 -8.37
CA ALA A 79 2.94 10.41 -7.39
C ALA A 79 4.41 9.99 -7.25
N LEU A 80 5.13 9.84 -8.36
CA LEU A 80 6.54 9.40 -8.38
C LEU A 80 7.50 10.42 -7.78
N THR A 81 7.15 11.71 -7.75
CA THR A 81 8.02 12.77 -7.21
C THR A 81 7.59 13.26 -5.83
N ARG A 82 6.74 12.53 -5.11
CA ARG A 82 6.33 12.93 -3.74
C ARG A 82 7.30 12.50 -2.65
N ALA A 83 8.23 11.58 -2.96
CA ALA A 83 9.18 11.03 -2.00
C ALA A 83 10.42 11.91 -1.85
N ARG A 84 10.82 12.20 -0.61
CA ARG A 84 12.08 12.91 -0.32
C ARG A 84 13.28 11.98 -0.20
N HIS A 85 13.09 10.81 0.40
CA HIS A 85 14.18 9.87 0.69
C HIS A 85 13.99 8.49 0.06
N CYS A 86 12.76 7.96 0.06
CA CYS A 86 12.52 6.61 -0.44
C CYS A 86 11.15 6.48 -1.13
N LEU A 87 11.13 5.79 -2.26
CA LEU A 87 9.93 5.49 -3.02
C LEU A 87 9.79 3.97 -3.18
N TRP A 88 8.65 3.44 -2.71
CA TRP A 88 8.22 2.07 -2.96
C TRP A 88 7.04 2.06 -3.92
N VAL A 89 7.06 1.14 -4.87
CA VAL A 89 5.93 0.90 -5.78
C VAL A 89 5.50 -0.55 -5.66
N VAL A 90 4.27 -0.76 -5.20
CA VAL A 90 3.67 -2.08 -5.02
C VAL A 90 2.67 -2.32 -6.15
N GLY A 91 2.88 -3.39 -6.92
CA GLY A 91 2.06 -3.67 -8.09
C GLY A 91 2.30 -5.03 -8.71
N ASN A 92 1.42 -5.37 -9.66
CA ASN A 92 1.57 -6.58 -10.46
C ASN A 92 2.47 -6.29 -11.67
N GLU A 93 3.60 -7.00 -11.76
CA GLU A 93 4.58 -6.78 -12.82
C GLU A 93 3.97 -6.93 -14.21
N THR A 94 3.33 -8.06 -14.50
CA THR A 94 2.75 -8.36 -15.82
C THR A 94 1.83 -7.24 -16.29
N THR A 95 0.99 -6.73 -15.39
CA THR A 95 0.05 -5.63 -15.68
C THR A 95 0.78 -4.34 -16.03
N LEU A 96 1.81 -3.97 -15.27
CA LEU A 96 2.52 -2.70 -15.46
C LEU A 96 3.45 -2.76 -16.67
N ALA A 97 4.16 -3.88 -16.87
CA ALA A 97 5.05 -4.11 -18.00
C ALA A 97 4.30 -4.07 -19.33
N LEU A 98 3.13 -4.70 -19.42
CA LEU A 98 2.30 -4.73 -20.63
C LEU A 98 1.46 -3.47 -20.86
N SER A 99 1.54 -2.47 -19.97
CA SER A 99 0.63 -1.32 -20.00
C SER A 99 0.83 -0.34 -21.16
N GLY A 100 1.95 -0.43 -21.88
CA GLY A 100 2.33 0.55 -22.90
C GLY A 100 2.52 1.98 -22.34
N SER A 101 2.69 2.12 -21.03
CA SER A 101 2.76 3.40 -20.33
C SER A 101 4.12 3.63 -19.65
N ILE A 102 4.28 4.74 -18.95
CA ILE A 102 5.49 5.04 -18.18
C ILE A 102 5.82 3.97 -17.14
N TRP A 103 4.81 3.24 -16.64
CA TRP A 103 4.99 2.17 -15.67
C TRP A 103 5.78 0.99 -16.23
N GLY A 104 5.65 0.66 -17.52
CA GLY A 104 6.47 -0.37 -18.14
C GLY A 104 7.96 0.01 -18.15
N LYS A 105 8.24 1.29 -18.47
CA LYS A 105 9.62 1.83 -18.40
C LYS A 105 10.16 1.84 -16.97
N LEU A 106 9.32 2.18 -15.99
CA LEU A 106 9.69 2.15 -14.57
C LEU A 106 10.12 0.73 -14.13
N ILE A 107 9.42 -0.31 -14.58
CA ILE A 107 9.79 -1.71 -14.29
C ILE A 107 11.15 -2.04 -14.91
N SER A 108 11.38 -1.71 -16.19
CA SER A 108 12.66 -1.93 -16.86
C SER A 108 13.82 -1.24 -16.13
N GLU A 109 13.63 0.01 -15.70
CA GLU A 109 14.62 0.78 -14.93
C GLU A 109 14.85 0.21 -13.52
N ALA A 110 13.79 -0.22 -12.83
CA ALA A 110 13.94 -0.85 -11.52
C ALA A 110 14.77 -2.14 -11.63
N ARG A 111 14.55 -2.95 -12.67
CA ARG A 111 15.35 -4.15 -12.93
C ARG A 111 16.81 -3.82 -13.24
N SER A 112 17.08 -2.84 -14.11
CA SER A 112 18.46 -2.46 -14.45
C SER A 112 19.27 -1.95 -13.26
N ARG A 113 18.60 -1.34 -12.29
CA ARG A 113 19.21 -0.83 -11.04
C ARG A 113 19.27 -1.86 -9.91
N GLY A 114 18.74 -3.08 -10.11
CA GLY A 114 18.64 -4.08 -9.05
C GLY A 114 17.65 -3.71 -7.93
N CYS A 115 16.66 -2.86 -8.23
CA CYS A 115 15.62 -2.39 -7.31
C CYS A 115 14.23 -2.99 -7.62
N PHE A 116 14.19 -4.15 -8.27
CA PHE A 116 12.97 -4.90 -8.52
C PHE A 116 13.00 -6.17 -7.67
N PHE A 117 11.97 -6.38 -6.85
CA PHE A 117 11.89 -7.49 -5.90
C PHE A 117 10.53 -8.18 -6.02
N GLU A 118 10.55 -9.50 -6.11
CA GLU A 118 9.34 -10.30 -5.97
C GLU A 118 9.03 -10.47 -4.48
N ALA A 119 7.83 -10.06 -4.07
CA ALA A 119 7.48 -10.01 -2.64
C ALA A 119 7.52 -11.38 -1.96
N ALA A 120 7.31 -12.47 -2.72
CA ALA A 120 7.38 -13.84 -2.20
C ALA A 120 8.81 -14.34 -1.96
N ASP A 121 9.78 -13.77 -2.69
CA ASP A 121 11.18 -14.19 -2.63
C ASP A 121 11.96 -13.40 -1.57
N GLU A 122 11.52 -12.19 -1.25
CA GLU A 122 12.12 -11.39 -0.19
C GLU A 122 11.56 -11.80 1.18
N LYS A 123 12.44 -12.28 2.06
CA LYS A 123 12.05 -12.87 3.34
C LYS A 123 11.20 -11.91 4.19
N ASN A 124 11.61 -10.65 4.33
CA ASN A 124 10.92 -9.71 5.22
C ASN A 124 9.53 -9.34 4.68
N LEU A 125 9.39 -9.16 3.37
CA LEU A 125 8.11 -8.91 2.69
C LEU A 125 7.20 -10.12 2.80
N ARG A 126 7.73 -11.33 2.56
CA ARG A 126 6.97 -12.57 2.71
C ARG A 126 6.48 -12.74 4.16
N ASP A 127 7.34 -12.54 5.14
CA ASP A 127 6.99 -12.65 6.55
C ASP A 127 5.90 -11.62 6.91
N ALA A 128 6.05 -10.36 6.49
CA ALA A 128 5.04 -9.32 6.69
C ALA A 128 3.70 -9.63 6.00
N MET A 129 3.72 -10.22 4.80
CA MET A 129 2.51 -10.66 4.11
C MET A 129 1.82 -11.80 4.86
N ASN A 130 2.59 -12.76 5.38
CA ASN A 130 2.06 -13.87 6.17
C ASN A 130 1.43 -13.38 7.48
N ASP A 131 2.08 -12.45 8.18
CA ASP A 131 1.54 -11.86 9.40
C ASP A 131 0.22 -11.13 9.14
N ALA A 132 0.16 -10.33 8.06
CA ALA A 132 -1.07 -9.65 7.65
C ALA A 132 -2.20 -10.63 7.30
N LEU A 133 -1.89 -11.72 6.60
CA LEU A 133 -2.85 -12.79 6.29
C LEU A 133 -3.35 -13.50 7.55
N LEU A 134 -2.47 -13.80 8.51
CA LEU A 134 -2.85 -14.43 9.78
C LEU A 134 -3.78 -13.55 10.61
N GLU A 135 -3.54 -12.24 10.64
CA GLU A 135 -4.44 -11.26 11.27
C GLU A 135 -5.82 -11.25 10.60
N ASP A 136 -5.88 -11.25 9.26
CA ASP A 136 -7.15 -11.23 8.51
C ASP A 136 -7.96 -12.51 8.79
N VAL A 137 -7.30 -13.67 8.80
CA VAL A 137 -7.90 -14.96 9.15
C VAL A 137 -8.43 -14.94 10.59
N SER A 138 -7.64 -14.45 11.53
CA SER A 138 -8.02 -14.35 12.95
C SER A 138 -9.23 -13.43 13.16
N SER A 139 -9.28 -12.30 12.46
CA SER A 139 -10.40 -11.35 12.52
C SER A 139 -11.71 -11.96 11.98
N SER A 140 -11.62 -12.76 10.93
CA SER A 140 -12.75 -13.47 10.30
C SER A 140 -13.30 -14.58 11.19
N PHE A 141 -12.44 -15.30 11.91
CA PHE A 141 -12.88 -16.32 12.87
C PHE A 141 -13.49 -15.69 14.14
N GLY A 142 -12.94 -14.59 14.64
CA GLY A 142 -13.48 -13.87 15.80
C GLY A 142 -14.94 -13.42 15.61
N THR A 143 -15.29 -12.98 14.40
CA THR A 143 -16.67 -12.59 14.03
C THR A 143 -17.64 -13.78 13.96
N LEU A 144 -17.17 -14.98 13.59
CA LEU A 144 -17.98 -16.20 13.55
C LEU A 144 -18.32 -16.76 14.94
N SER A 145 -17.46 -16.51 15.95
CA SER A 145 -17.66 -16.99 17.32
C SER A 145 -18.73 -16.26 18.15
N ILE A 146 -19.32 -15.16 17.66
CA ILE A 146 -20.34 -14.37 18.39
C ILE A 146 -21.80 -14.78 18.05
N GLY A 147 -22.00 -15.81 17.22
CA GLY A 147 -23.31 -16.25 16.75
C GLY A 147 -24.02 -17.35 17.57
N ARG A 148 -23.74 -17.55 18.87
CA ARG A 148 -24.41 -18.60 19.66
C ARG A 148 -24.97 -18.11 21.00
N ASN A 149 -26.31 -18.17 21.06
CA ASN A 149 -27.18 -18.37 22.22
C ASN A 149 -27.71 -17.13 22.97
N ARG A 150 -28.76 -16.49 22.41
CA ARG A 150 -29.88 -15.96 23.21
C ARG A 150 -31.03 -16.97 23.15
N GLY A 151 -30.86 -18.08 23.86
CA GLY A 151 -31.94 -19.00 24.18
C GLY A 151 -32.92 -18.31 25.13
N ARG A 152 -34.17 -18.22 24.70
CA ARG A 152 -35.35 -17.84 25.47
C ARG A 152 -35.35 -18.54 26.84
N GLY A 153 -35.33 -17.75 27.91
CA GLY A 153 -35.76 -18.16 29.24
C GLY A 153 -36.78 -17.13 29.72
N GLY A 154 -38.03 -17.55 29.87
CA GLY A 154 -39.13 -16.70 30.30
C GLY A 154 -40.44 -17.49 30.30
N TRP A 155 -40.74 -18.00 31.49
CA TRP A 155 -41.93 -18.65 32.04
C TRP A 155 -43.24 -18.56 31.24
#